data_AF-A0AAQ0HFB2-F1
#
_entry.id   AF-A0AAQ0HFB2-F1
#
_cell.length_a   1.000
_cell.length_b   1.000
_cell.length_c   1.000
_cell.angle_alpha   90.00
_cell.angle_beta   90.00
_cell.angle_gamma   90.00
#
_symmetry.space_group_name_H-M   'P 1'
#
loop_
_entity.id
_entity.type
_entity.pdbx_description
1 polymer ?
#
loop_
_entity_poly.entity_id
_entity_poly.type
_entity_poly.pdbx_seq_one_letter_code
_entity_poly.pdbx_strand_id
1 'polypeptide(L)' 'MIVLTDAQVQALRAFLETFDLHASGVWPEIEEGMHEDFGIEDPASALEDVLRALRSHHS' A
#
# COMPACT_ATOMS: atom_id res chain seq x y z
N MET A 1 -15.00 6.20 7.79
CA MET A 1 -14.06 6.97 6.96
C MET A 1 -12.85 7.27 7.82
N ILE A 2 -11.69 6.71 7.48
CA ILE A 2 -10.43 7.01 8.17
C ILE A 2 -9.80 8.20 7.42
N VAL A 3 -9.39 9.24 8.15
CA VAL A 3 -8.69 10.40 7.59
C VAL A 3 -7.27 10.39 8.15
N LEU A 4 -6.29 10.29 7.25
CA LEU A 4 -4.87 10.32 7.61
C LEU A 4 -4.39 11.77 7.72
N THR A 5 -3.48 12.04 8.65
CA THR A 5 -2.75 13.31 8.68
C THR A 5 -1.68 13.35 7.59
N ASP A 6 -1.22 14.55 7.22
CA ASP A 6 -0.16 14.71 6.21
C ASP A 6 1.10 13.90 6.54
N ALA A 7 1.49 13.86 7.83
CA ALA A 7 2.63 13.07 8.27
C ALA A 7 2.42 11.56 8.06
N GLN A 8 1.20 11.06 8.28
CA GLN A 8 0.85 9.65 8.06
C GLN A 8 0.80 9.31 6.56
N VAL A 9 0.27 10.22 5.74
CA VAL A 9 0.27 10.11 4.27
C VAL A 9 1.69 10.03 3.73
N GLN A 10 2.59 10.91 4.19
CA GLN A 10 3.99 10.91 3.76
C GLN A 10 4.73 9.64 4.21
N ALA A 11 4.51 9.18 5.45
CA ALA A 11 5.10 7.94 5.94
C ALA A 11 4.65 6.72 5.13
N LEU A 12 3.35 6.61 4.84
CA LEU A 12 2.80 5.52 4.04
C LEU A 12 3.33 5.53 2.61
N ARG A 13 3.42 6.72 1.99
CA ARG A 13 3.99 6.88 0.65
C ARG A 13 5.46 6.45 0.62
N ALA A 14 6.26 6.91 1.59
CA ALA A 14 7.68 6.54 1.67
C ALA A 14 7.86 5.02 1.84
N PHE A 15 7.02 4.38 2.67
CA PHE A 15 7.01 2.93 2.79
C PHE A 15 6.72 2.26 1.44
N LEU A 16 5.65 2.64 0.75
CA LEU A 16 5.27 2.00 -0.53
C LEU A 16 6.24 2.29 -1.68
N GLU A 17 6.89 3.45 -1.73
CA GLU A 17 7.90 3.77 -2.76
C GLU A 17 9.24 3.06 -2.52
N THR A 18 9.57 2.74 -1.27
CA THR A 18 10.79 1.99 -0.91
C THR A 18 10.58 0.49 -0.88
N PHE A 19 9.35 0.06 -0.63
CA PHE A 19 8.90 -1.30 -0.69
C PHE A 19 8.63 -1.66 -2.16
N ASP A 20 9.70 -1.99 -2.88
CA ASP A 20 9.57 -2.48 -4.25
C ASP A 20 8.89 -3.87 -4.20
N LEU A 21 7.64 -3.89 -4.66
CA LEU A 21 6.76 -5.07 -4.74
C LEU A 21 7.39 -6.23 -5.51
N HIS A 22 8.40 -5.95 -6.32
CA HIS A 22 9.13 -6.94 -7.11
C HIS A 22 10.53 -7.24 -6.56
N ALA A 23 11.06 -6.49 -5.59
CA ALA A 23 12.49 -6.53 -5.25
C ALA A 23 12.92 -7.58 -4.23
N SER A 24 12.04 -8.25 -3.49
CA SER A 24 12.50 -9.37 -2.65
C SER A 24 11.37 -10.30 -2.26
N GLY A 25 11.65 -11.59 -2.21
CA GLY A 25 10.71 -12.71 -2.10
C GLY A 25 9.84 -12.79 -0.83
N VAL A 26 9.61 -11.67 -0.14
CA VAL A 26 8.66 -11.52 0.96
C VAL A 26 7.24 -11.18 0.49
N TRP A 27 7.06 -10.76 -0.78
CA TRP A 27 5.74 -10.43 -1.32
C TRP A 27 4.69 -11.55 -1.15
N PRO A 28 4.98 -12.84 -1.40
CA PRO A 28 3.97 -13.89 -1.27
C PRO A 28 3.35 -14.01 0.12
N GLU A 29 4.14 -13.89 1.19
CA GLU A 29 3.64 -13.98 2.58
C GLU A 29 2.78 -12.76 2.94
N ILE A 30 3.13 -11.59 2.40
CA ILE A 30 2.37 -10.35 2.62
C ILE A 30 1.05 -10.40 1.85
N GLU A 31 1.09 -10.86 0.59
CA GLU A 31 -0.09 -11.04 -0.24
C GLU A 31 -1.07 -12.04 0.39
N GLU A 32 -0.57 -13.17 0.88
CA GLU A 32 -1.35 -14.16 1.63
C GLU A 32 -1.95 -13.55 2.89
N GLY A 33 -1.18 -12.85 3.72
CA GLY A 33 -1.70 -12.18 4.91
C GLY A 33 -2.75 -11.11 4.58
N MET A 34 -2.56 -10.32 3.52
CA MET A 34 -3.55 -9.33 3.07
C MET A 34 -4.85 -9.99 2.62
N HIS A 35 -4.75 -11.15 1.97
CA HIS A 35 -5.91 -11.92 1.52
C HIS A 35 -6.63 -12.61 2.69
N GLU A 36 -5.90 -13.40 3.49
CA GLU A 36 -6.46 -14.26 4.54
C GLU A 36 -6.87 -13.49 5.79
N ASP A 37 -6.03 -12.57 6.28
CA ASP A 37 -6.28 -11.87 7.55
C ASP A 37 -7.13 -10.61 7.37
N PHE A 38 -7.03 -9.95 6.20
CA PHE A 38 -7.68 -8.67 5.93
C PHE A 38 -8.73 -8.70 4.83
N GLY A 39 -8.90 -9.83 4.13
CA GLY A 39 -9.94 -10.01 3.12
C GLY A 39 -9.75 -9.17 1.86
N ILE A 40 -8.51 -8.78 1.53
CA ILE A 40 -8.20 -8.01 0.34
C ILE A 40 -8.11 -8.96 -0.86
N GLU A 41 -9.08 -8.89 -1.79
CA GLU A 41 -9.17 -9.80 -2.95
C GLU A 41 -7.97 -9.67 -3.91
N ASP A 42 -7.52 -8.45 -4.18
CA ASP A 42 -6.36 -8.18 -5.05
C ASP A 42 -5.41 -7.19 -4.35
N PRO A 43 -4.48 -7.71 -3.52
CA PRO A 43 -3.53 -6.88 -2.78
C PRO A 43 -2.67 -5.99 -3.66
N ALA A 44 -2.22 -6.49 -4.82
CA ALA A 44 -1.40 -5.72 -5.75
C ALA A 44 -2.18 -4.53 -6.31
N SER A 45 -3.39 -4.77 -6.83
CA SER A 45 -4.25 -3.71 -7.37
C SER A 45 -4.65 -2.69 -6.30
N ALA A 46 -4.97 -3.17 -5.08
CA ALA A 46 -5.30 -2.29 -3.96
C ALA A 46 -4.13 -1.34 -3.60
N LEU A 47 -2.88 -1.83 -3.61
CA LEU A 47 -1.70 -1.00 -3.35
C LEU A 47 -1.43 0.00 -4.48
N GLU A 48 -1.64 -0.39 -5.74
CA GLU A 48 -1.55 0.54 -6.87
C GLU A 48 -2.57 1.69 -6.75
N ASP A 49 -3.79 1.38 -6.35
CA ASP A 49 -4.85 2.37 -6.14
C ASP A 49 -4.51 3.31 -4.98
N VAL A 50 -3.96 2.79 -3.87
CA VAL A 50 -3.45 3.60 -2.77
C VAL A 50 -2.33 4.52 -3.25
N LEU A 51 -1.35 4.01 -4.00
CA LEU A 51 -0.27 4.83 -4.58
C LEU A 51 -0.80 5.92 -5.51
N ARG A 52 -1.86 5.64 -6.28
CA ARG A 52 -2.52 6.65 -7.12
C ARG A 52 -3.19 7.72 -6.27
N ALA A 53 -3.96 7.34 -5.25
CA ALA A 53 -4.65 8.25 -4.35
C ALA A 53 -3.68 9.17 -3.59
N LEU A 54 -2.58 8.61 -3.09
CA LEU A 54 -1.54 9.37 -2.38
C LEU A 54 -0.84 10.39 -3.29
N ARG A 55 -0.67 10.09 -4.58
CA ARG A 55 -0.09 11.02 -5.57
C ARG A 55 -1.05 12.16 -5.93
N SER A 56 -2.35 11.88 -6.02
CA SER A 56 -3.36 12.92 -6.32
C SER A 56 -3.62 13.89 -5.17
N HIS A 57 -3.34 13.48 -3.92
CA HIS A 57 -3.55 14.31 -2.72
C HIS A 57 -2.57 15.49 -2.56
N HIS A 58 -1.64 15.68 -3.50
CA HIS A 58 -0.62 16.75 -3.48
C HIS A 58 -0.82 17.81 -4.59
N SER A 59 -2.06 17.96 -5.09
CA SER A 59 -2.44 18.96 -6.11
C SER A 59 -3.16 20.15 -5.50
#